data_AF-M1EQ09-F1
#
_entry.id   AF-M1EQ09-F1
#
_cell.length_a   1.000
_cell.length_b   1.000
_cell.length_c   1.000
_cell.angle_alpha   90.00
_cell.angle_beta   90.00
_cell.angle_gamma   90.00
#
_symmetry.space_group_name_H-M   'P 1'
#
loop_
_entity.id
_entity.type
_entity.pdbx_description
1 polymer ?
#
loop_
_entity_poly.entity_id
_entity_poly.type
_entity_poly.pdbx_seq_one_letter_code
_entity_poly.pdbx_strand_id
1 'polypeptide(L)'
;LRAAFDIVCDNVGRDWRRLARHLHVTDTKIDAIEEKYPRNLTEQVRESLRVWKSAEREDATVSHLVRALRACQLNLVADLVLEDQQARENETAGSGGGDKSPAESLTSWDSNGPALGGP
;
A
#
# COMPACT_ATOMS: atom_id res chain seq x y z
N LEU A 1 -4.65 1.56 1.24
CA LEU A 1 -4.89 2.81 2.01
C LEU A 1 -5.22 2.60 3.49
N ARG A 2 -6.06 1.64 3.91
CA ARG A 2 -6.46 1.51 5.32
C ARG A 2 -5.27 1.30 6.26
N ALA A 3 -4.39 0.35 5.93
CA ALA A 3 -3.15 0.11 6.69
C ALA A 3 -2.19 1.32 6.67
N ALA A 4 -1.98 1.93 5.49
CA ALA A 4 -1.21 3.17 5.39
C ALA A 4 -1.77 4.27 6.31
N PHE A 5 -3.09 4.38 6.46
CA PHE A 5 -3.69 5.36 7.38
C PHE A 5 -3.40 5.01 8.83
N ASP A 6 -3.44 3.74 9.21
CA ASP A 6 -3.14 3.33 10.58
C ASP A 6 -1.66 3.63 10.94
N ILE A 7 -0.71 3.34 10.04
CA ILE A 7 0.70 3.71 10.20
C ILE A 7 0.85 5.22 10.41
N VAL A 8 0.16 6.03 9.60
CA VAL A 8 0.21 7.49 9.70
C VAL A 8 -0.44 8.00 11.01
N CYS A 9 -1.56 7.41 11.43
CA CYS A 9 -2.23 7.76 12.67
C CYS A 9 -1.36 7.52 13.90
N ASP A 10 -0.53 6.47 13.87
CA ASP A 10 0.32 6.09 15.00
C ASP A 10 1.61 6.91 15.07
N ASN A 11 2.10 7.45 13.95
CA ASN A 11 3.42 8.08 13.88
C ASN A 11 3.43 9.61 13.74
N VAL A 12 2.34 10.25 13.27
CA VAL A 12 2.32 11.70 13.02
C VAL A 12 2.21 12.53 14.31
N GLY A 13 1.32 12.12 15.22
CA GLY A 13 1.10 12.83 16.49
C GLY A 13 0.81 14.33 16.33
N ARG A 14 1.75 15.18 16.80
CA ARG A 14 1.58 16.64 16.89
C ARG A 14 1.69 17.37 15.54
N ASP A 15 2.33 16.77 14.55
CA ASP A 15 2.53 17.38 13.23
C ASP A 15 1.32 17.24 12.29
N TRP A 16 0.20 16.72 12.81
CA TRP A 16 -1.00 16.44 12.02
C TRP A 16 -1.57 17.66 11.31
N ARG A 17 -1.51 18.86 11.92
CA ARG A 17 -1.97 20.11 11.28
C ARG A 17 -1.12 20.47 10.07
N ARG A 18 0.19 20.21 10.14
CA ARG A 18 1.10 20.44 9.02
C ARG A 18 0.78 19.46 7.89
N LEU A 19 0.58 18.18 8.23
CA LEU A 19 0.18 17.16 7.27
C LEU A 19 -1.18 17.48 6.62
N ALA A 20 -2.18 17.86 7.40
CA ALA A 20 -3.51 18.22 6.91
C ALA A 20 -3.45 19.35 5.88
N ARG A 21 -2.65 20.40 6.13
CA ARG A 21 -2.45 21.49 5.17
C ARG A 21 -1.78 21.03 3.87
N HIS A 22 -0.80 20.15 3.95
CA HIS A 22 -0.16 19.56 2.76
C HIS A 22 -1.09 18.61 1.98
N LEU A 23 -2.08 18.04 2.65
CA LEU A 23 -3.16 17.24 2.04
C LEU A 23 -4.33 18.12 1.56
N HIS A 24 -4.13 19.43 1.40
CA HIS A 24 -5.14 20.40 0.97
C HIS A 24 -6.43 20.39 1.81
N VAL A 25 -6.34 19.99 3.08
CA VAL A 25 -7.43 20.17 4.05
C VAL A 25 -7.49 21.65 4.43
N THR A 26 -8.65 22.26 4.26
CA THR A 26 -8.85 23.69 4.57
C THR A 26 -8.65 23.97 6.06
N ASP A 27 -8.05 25.12 6.41
CA ASP A 27 -7.81 25.49 7.81
C ASP A 27 -9.10 25.45 8.65
N THR A 28 -10.24 25.86 8.09
CA THR A 28 -11.55 25.74 8.76
C THR A 28 -11.90 24.30 9.16
N LYS A 29 -11.53 23.30 8.35
CA LYS A 29 -11.74 21.89 8.69
C LYS A 29 -10.71 21.41 9.71
N ILE A 30 -9.49 21.92 9.66
CA ILE A 30 -8.44 21.64 10.64
C ILE A 30 -8.91 22.11 12.02
N ASP A 31 -9.38 23.35 12.12
CA ASP A 31 -9.90 23.92 13.38
C ASP A 31 -11.09 23.10 13.91
N ALA A 32 -12.04 22.73 13.03
CA ALA A 32 -13.18 21.89 13.41
C ALA A 32 -12.77 20.49 13.90
N ILE A 33 -11.71 19.89 13.33
CA ILE A 33 -11.15 18.61 13.76
C ILE A 33 -10.47 18.76 15.13
N GLU A 34 -9.74 19.86 15.35
CA GLU A 34 -9.09 20.16 16.62
C GLU A 34 -10.11 20.33 17.75
N GLU A 35 -11.20 21.07 17.50
CA GLU A 35 -12.31 21.24 18.44
C GLU A 35 -13.07 19.94 18.72
N LYS A 36 -13.25 19.09 17.70
CA LYS A 36 -13.95 17.80 17.84
C LYS A 36 -13.15 16.78 18.64
N TYR A 37 -11.81 16.80 18.53
CA TYR A 37 -10.94 15.80 19.15
C TYR A 37 -9.75 16.42 19.91
N PRO A 38 -9.95 17.29 20.91
CA PRO A 38 -8.90 18.16 21.46
C PRO A 38 -7.77 17.41 22.19
N ARG A 39 -7.98 16.17 22.62
CA ARG A 39 -6.97 15.34 23.33
C ARG A 39 -6.53 14.09 22.55
N ASN A 40 -7.12 13.84 21.40
CA ASN A 40 -6.89 12.61 20.64
C ASN A 40 -6.23 12.93 19.31
N LEU A 41 -4.91 13.08 19.32
CA LEU A 41 -4.11 13.36 18.12
C LEU A 41 -4.30 12.28 17.04
N THR A 42 -4.39 11.01 17.44
CA THR A 42 -4.66 9.89 16.54
C THR A 42 -5.98 10.06 15.79
N GLU A 43 -7.04 10.50 16.48
CA GLU A 43 -8.34 10.76 15.85
C GLU A 43 -8.31 12.02 14.98
N GLN A 44 -7.55 13.05 15.37
CA GLN A 44 -7.34 14.25 14.54
C GLN A 44 -6.65 13.90 13.20
N VAL A 45 -5.60 13.07 13.24
CA VAL A 45 -4.93 12.57 12.03
C VAL A 45 -5.90 11.72 11.20
N ARG A 46 -6.63 10.78 11.83
CA ARG A 46 -7.56 9.88 11.16
C ARG A 46 -8.68 10.65 10.44
N GLU A 47 -9.25 11.66 11.09
CA GLU A 47 -10.30 12.48 10.50
C GLU A 47 -9.74 13.37 9.37
N SER A 48 -8.53 13.90 9.51
CA SER A 48 -7.86 14.66 8.45
C SER A 48 -7.65 13.82 7.18
N LEU A 49 -7.18 12.57 7.34
CA LEU A 49 -7.02 11.62 6.24
C LEU A 49 -8.36 11.23 5.60
N ARG A 50 -9.43 11.12 6.39
CA ARG A 50 -10.78 10.89 5.87
C ARG A 50 -11.27 12.07 5.05
N VAL A 51 -11.08 13.29 5.54
CA VAL A 51 -11.44 14.51 4.82
C VAL A 51 -10.69 14.59 3.50
N TRP A 52 -9.37 14.38 3.53
CA TRP A 52 -8.53 14.31 2.34
C TRP A 52 -9.04 13.28 1.32
N LYS A 53 -9.24 12.02 1.76
CA LYS A 53 -9.79 10.95 0.89
C LYS A 53 -11.16 11.30 0.31
N SER A 54 -12.01 11.97 1.09
CA SER A 54 -13.33 12.40 0.61
C SER A 54 -13.27 13.52 -0.43
N ALA A 55 -12.23 14.36 -0.35
CA ALA A 55 -12.01 15.48 -1.27
C ALA A 55 -11.41 15.01 -2.60
N GLU A 56 -10.38 14.14 -2.55
CA GLU A 56 -9.67 13.69 -3.76
C GLU A 56 -10.31 12.47 -4.44
N ARG A 57 -11.25 11.77 -3.81
CA ARG A 57 -11.99 10.59 -4.32
C ARG A 57 -11.11 9.56 -5.06
N GLU A 58 -10.89 9.73 -6.36
CA GLU A 58 -10.09 8.85 -7.23
C GLU A 58 -8.57 9.12 -7.15
N ASP A 59 -8.15 10.37 -6.88
CA ASP A 59 -6.73 10.76 -6.84
C ASP A 59 -6.04 10.49 -5.49
N ALA A 60 -6.81 9.98 -4.52
CA ALA A 60 -6.36 9.67 -3.17
C ALA A 60 -5.48 8.41 -3.17
N THR A 61 -4.27 8.53 -3.70
CA THR A 61 -3.29 7.44 -3.85
C THR A 61 -2.26 7.42 -2.72
N VAL A 62 -1.62 6.26 -2.50
CA VAL A 62 -0.50 6.13 -1.55
C VAL A 62 0.64 7.07 -1.93
N SER A 63 0.90 7.25 -3.22
CA SER A 63 1.93 8.15 -3.74
C SER A 63 1.71 9.60 -3.30
N HIS A 64 0.47 10.10 -3.34
CA HIS A 64 0.14 11.44 -2.85
C HIS A 64 0.38 11.56 -1.35
N LEU A 65 -0.07 10.58 -0.59
CA LEU A 65 0.13 10.53 0.87
C LEU A 65 1.62 10.55 1.23
N VAL A 66 2.42 9.73 0.57
CA VAL A 66 3.89 9.66 0.74
C VAL A 66 4.54 11.00 0.41
N ARG A 67 4.12 11.67 -0.65
CA ARG A 67 4.63 13.00 -1.02
C ARG A 67 4.33 14.04 0.06
N ALA A 68 3.11 14.05 0.58
CA ALA A 68 2.71 14.95 1.67
C ALA A 68 3.50 14.67 2.96
N LEU A 69 3.70 13.39 3.31
CA LEU A 69 4.51 12.98 4.45
C LEU A 69 5.97 13.46 4.31
N ARG A 70 6.60 13.26 3.15
CA ARG A 70 7.97 13.75 2.87
C ARG A 70 8.06 15.28 2.95
N ALA A 71 7.05 16.00 2.46
CA ALA A 71 6.99 17.47 2.57
C ALA A 71 6.89 17.94 4.03
N CYS A 72 6.29 17.12 4.91
CA CYS A 72 6.24 17.36 6.34
C CYS A 72 7.50 16.92 7.10
N GLN A 73 8.54 16.43 6.41
CA GLN A 73 9.74 15.81 6.99
C GLN A 73 9.48 14.49 7.73
N LEU A 74 8.32 13.87 7.50
CA LEU A 74 7.94 12.57 8.06
C LEU A 74 8.46 11.43 7.16
N ASN A 75 9.75 11.47 6.83
CA ASN A 75 10.36 10.55 5.87
C ASN A 75 10.28 9.09 6.33
N LEU A 76 10.48 8.83 7.63
CA LEU A 76 10.35 7.49 8.21
C LEU A 76 8.94 6.92 8.01
N VAL A 77 7.90 7.74 8.24
CA VAL A 77 6.51 7.32 8.04
C VAL A 77 6.21 7.09 6.57
N ALA A 78 6.76 7.93 5.69
CA ALA A 78 6.65 7.78 4.25
C ALA A 78 7.28 6.46 3.76
N ASP A 79 8.45 6.09 4.29
CA ASP A 79 9.14 4.85 3.95
C ASP A 79 8.35 3.63 4.45
N LEU A 80 7.85 3.65 5.71
CA LEU A 80 7.00 2.57 6.24
C LEU A 80 5.72 2.35 5.43
N VAL A 81 5.08 3.45 4.99
CA VAL A 81 3.88 3.38 4.15
C VAL A 81 4.19 2.78 2.78
N LEU A 82 5.35 3.11 2.20
CA LEU A 82 5.79 2.53 0.92
C LEU A 82 6.12 1.03 1.06
N GLU A 83 6.83 0.65 2.10
CA GLU A 83 7.17 -0.76 2.38
C GLU A 83 5.91 -1.62 2.54
N ASP A 84 4.92 -1.14 3.32
CA ASP A 84 3.62 -1.82 3.51
C ASP A 84 2.83 -1.94 2.20
N GLN A 85 2.91 -0.94 1.31
CA GLN A 85 2.30 -1.00 -0.01
C GLN A 85 3.00 -2.03 -0.92
N GLN A 86 4.33 -2.03 -0.95
CA GLN A 86 5.12 -2.93 -1.78
C GLN A 86 5.02 -4.40 -1.31
N ALA A 87 4.97 -4.63 0.00
CA ALA A 87 4.75 -5.96 0.57
C ALA A 87 3.42 -6.56 0.09
N ARG A 88 2.34 -5.76 0.09
CA ARG A 88 1.03 -6.19 -0.41
C ARG A 88 1.01 -6.46 -1.91
N GLU A 89 1.67 -5.61 -2.70
CA GLU A 89 1.79 -5.82 -4.14
C GLU A 89 2.51 -7.14 -4.46
N ASN A 90 3.58 -7.45 -3.73
CA ASN A 90 4.32 -8.70 -3.84
C ASN A 90 3.46 -9.93 -3.47
N GLU A 91 2.65 -9.85 -2.42
CA GLU A 91 1.71 -10.92 -2.03
C GLU A 91 0.62 -11.17 -3.09
N THR A 92 0.09 -10.10 -3.71
CA THR A 92 -0.92 -10.24 -4.77
C THR A 92 -0.37 -10.85 -6.06
N ALA A 93 0.91 -10.61 -6.37
CA ALA A 93 1.58 -11.21 -7.51
C ALA A 93 1.98 -12.68 -7.27
N GLY A 94 2.18 -13.08 -6.01
CA GLY A 94 2.57 -14.44 -5.63
C GLY A 94 1.44 -15.48 -5.64
N SER A 95 0.17 -15.07 -5.77
CA SER A 95 -1.00 -15.96 -5.66
C SER A 95 -1.69 -16.32 -7.00
N GLY A 96 -1.04 -16.03 -8.13
CA GLY A 96 -1.47 -16.44 -9.47
C GLY A 96 -0.71 -17.67 -9.99
N GLY A 97 -0.77 -18.79 -9.27
CA GLY A 97 -0.08 -20.02 -9.63
C GLY A 97 -0.84 -21.25 -9.17
N GLY A 98 -2.01 -21.50 -9.77
CA GLY A 98 -2.94 -22.51 -9.26
C GLY A 98 -3.88 -23.13 -10.28
N ASP A 99 -3.52 -23.19 -11.57
CA ASP A 99 -4.20 -24.04 -12.55
C ASP A 99 -3.17 -24.85 -13.33
N LYS A 100 -2.53 -25.80 -12.64
CA LYS A 100 -1.79 -26.87 -13.30
C LYS A 100 -2.79 -27.98 -13.64
N SER A 101 -3.53 -27.81 -14.74
CA SER A 101 -4.16 -28.96 -15.40
C SER A 101 -3.05 -29.88 -15.90
N PRO A 102 -3.00 -31.16 -15.49
CA PRO A 102 -2.07 -32.13 -16.04
C PRO A 102 -2.74 -32.76 -17.26
N ALA A 103 -2.52 -32.18 -18.43
CA ALA A 103 -2.93 -32.81 -19.68
C ALA A 103 -1.82 -32.63 -20.72
N GLU A 104 -1.26 -33.77 -21.11
CA GLU A 104 -0.69 -34.02 -22.43
C GLU A 104 0.63 -33.30 -22.75
N SER A 105 1.75 -33.92 -22.36
CA SER A 105 2.95 -33.86 -23.18
C SER A 105 3.45 -35.28 -23.37
N LEU A 106 2.84 -35.87 -24.39
CA LEU A 106 3.12 -37.13 -25.07
C LEU A 106 4.64 -37.32 -25.23
N THR A 107 5.17 -38.30 -24.51
CA THR A 107 6.53 -38.79 -24.69
C THR A 107 6.65 -39.45 -26.06
N SER A 108 7.46 -38.89 -26.96
CA SER A 108 8.05 -39.66 -28.05
C SER A 108 9.40 -39.07 -28.41
N TRP A 109 10.43 -39.63 -27.80
CA TRP A 109 11.81 -39.49 -28.25
C TRP A 109 12.30 -40.92 -28.49
N ASP A 110 12.00 -41.42 -29.68
CA ASP A 110 12.60 -42.63 -30.23
C ASP A 110 14.12 -42.52 -30.11
N SER A 111 14.69 -43.38 -29.27
CA SER A 111 16.13 -43.56 -29.15
C SER A 111 16.51 -44.96 -29.58
N ASN A 112 17.18 -45.01 -30.74
CA ASN A 112 18.39 -45.80 -30.98
C ASN A 112 18.25 -47.34 -31.14
N GLY A 113 18.33 -47.82 -32.38
CA GLY A 113 19.00 -49.11 -32.66
C GLY A 113 20.53 -48.92 -32.73
N PRO A 114 21.36 -49.93 -33.06
CA PRO A 114 21.14 -51.38 -33.18
C PRO A 114 22.13 -52.22 -32.32
N ALA A 115 21.92 -53.54 -32.15
CA ALA A 115 23.01 -54.55 -32.06
C ALA A 115 22.49 -56.00 -31.96
N LEU A 116 22.82 -56.78 -32.99
CA LEU A 116 23.38 -58.13 -33.01
C LEU A 116 23.26 -59.04 -31.76
N GLY A 117 22.80 -60.27 -31.98
CA GLY A 117 23.12 -61.44 -31.14
C GLY A 117 22.27 -62.67 -31.48
N GLY A 118 22.90 -63.69 -32.08
CA GLY A 118 22.32 -65.04 -32.30
C GLY A 118 22.18 -65.85 -31.00
N PRO A 119 22.12 -67.20 -31.02
CA PRO A 119 22.70 -68.12 -32.00
C PRO A 119 21.72 -68.79 -32.97
#